data_AF-A0A9D6L9S3-F1
#
_entry.id   AF-A0A9D6L9S3-F1
#
_cell.length_a   1.000
_cell.length_b   1.000
_cell.length_c   1.000
_cell.angle_alpha   90.00
_cell.angle_beta   90.00
_cell.angle_gamma   90.00
#
_symmetry.space_group_name_H-M   'P 1'
#
loop_
_entity.id
_entity.type
_entity.pdbx_description
1 polymer ?
#
loop_
_entity_poly.entity_id
_entity_poly.type
_entity_poly.pdbx_seq_one_letter_code
_entity_poly.pdbx_strand_id
1 'polypeptide(L)'
;MYQRLFMVWAERILRDAGLSVARSGDDLFIDGDAKLSVSIATASPVSVLIHWGLNIDPSGAPVKAAGLERLGWKNAEVLAFAKKLLTHYIEELEEIRVAQCKVRPVSD
;
A
#
# COMPACT_ATOMS: atom_id res chain seq x y z
N MET A 1 11.74 7.98 -2.30
CA MET A 1 10.26 8.01 -2.14
C MET A 1 9.78 6.57 -2.00
N TYR A 2 9.21 6.21 -0.84
CA TYR A 2 8.93 4.81 -0.45
C TYR A 2 7.50 4.32 -0.79
N GLN A 3 6.80 5.00 -1.71
CA GLN A 3 5.42 4.68 -2.09
C GLN A 3 5.25 3.25 -2.60
N ARG A 4 6.12 2.78 -3.49
CA ARG A 4 6.02 1.42 -4.02
C ARG A 4 6.34 0.35 -2.98
N LEU A 5 7.16 0.68 -1.97
CA LEU A 5 7.42 -0.21 -0.84
C LEU A 5 6.17 -0.34 0.05
N PHE A 6 5.45 0.76 0.27
CA PHE A 6 4.14 0.73 0.94
C PHE A 6 3.16 -0.20 0.20
N MET A 7 3.17 -0.20 -1.14
CA MET A 7 2.31 -1.10 -1.94
C MET A 7 2.69 -2.58 -1.81
N VAL A 8 3.98 -2.89 -1.66
CA VAL A 8 4.43 -4.28 -1.41
C VAL A 8 3.87 -4.79 -0.08
N TRP A 9 3.93 -3.97 0.97
CA TRP A 9 3.35 -4.33 2.27
C TRP A 9 1.82 -4.45 2.22
N ALA A 10 1.14 -3.54 1.53
CA ALA A 10 -0.31 -3.61 1.35
C ALA A 10 -0.72 -4.89 0.61
N GLU A 11 -0.06 -5.21 -0.51
CA GLU A 11 -0.28 -6.45 -1.25
C GLU A 11 -0.06 -7.68 -0.37
N ARG A 12 1.07 -7.74 0.34
CA ARG A 12 1.41 -8.86 1.22
C ARG A 12 0.35 -9.09 2.28
N ILE A 13 -0.05 -8.04 3.01
CA ILE A 13 -0.99 -8.19 4.12
C ILE A 13 -2.40 -8.57 3.60
N LEU A 14 -2.81 -8.06 2.44
CA LEU A 14 -4.08 -8.47 1.81
C LEU A 14 -4.03 -9.94 1.37
N ARG A 15 -2.91 -10.40 0.81
CA ARG A 15 -2.68 -11.81 0.46
C ARG A 15 -2.68 -12.73 1.69
N ASP A 16 -2.02 -12.31 2.77
CA ASP A 16 -2.01 -13.04 4.05
C ASP A 16 -3.43 -13.16 4.66
N ALA A 17 -4.30 -12.20 4.36
CA ALA A 17 -5.71 -12.23 4.74
C ALA A 17 -6.60 -13.02 3.76
N GLY A 18 -6.00 -13.70 2.78
CA GLY A 18 -6.68 -14.61 1.85
C GLY A 18 -7.16 -13.97 0.54
N LEU A 19 -6.83 -12.71 0.26
CA LEU A 19 -7.23 -12.06 -0.98
C LEU A 19 -6.24 -12.35 -2.11
N SER A 20 -6.76 -12.70 -3.29
CA SER A 20 -5.96 -12.79 -4.50
C SER A 20 -5.75 -11.41 -5.12
N VAL A 21 -4.88 -10.62 -4.50
CA VAL A 21 -4.50 -9.27 -4.97
C VAL A 21 -3.27 -9.36 -5.85
N ALA A 22 -3.20 -8.62 -6.94
CA ALA A 22 -2.00 -8.44 -7.75
C ALA A 22 -1.59 -6.96 -7.75
N ARG A 23 -0.28 -6.69 -7.64
CA ARG A 23 0.26 -5.33 -7.75
C ARG A 23 0.85 -5.08 -9.14
N SER A 24 0.53 -3.92 -9.72
CA SER A 24 1.21 -3.40 -10.91
C SER A 24 1.66 -1.98 -10.62
N GLY A 25 2.99 -1.78 -10.54
CA GLY A 25 3.56 -0.50 -10.12
C GLY A 25 3.09 -0.11 -8.72
N ASP A 26 2.29 0.94 -8.64
CA ASP A 26 1.73 1.53 -7.42
C ASP A 26 0.21 1.30 -7.24
N ASP A 27 -0.40 0.49 -8.11
CA ASP A 27 -1.79 0.10 -8.04
C ASP A 27 -1.95 -1.37 -7.62
N LEU A 28 -3.04 -1.65 -6.91
CA LEU A 28 -3.49 -3.00 -6.55
C LEU A 28 -4.74 -3.36 -7.36
N PHE A 29 -4.82 -4.62 -7.76
CA PHE A 29 -5.90 -5.19 -8.56
C PHE A 29 -6.39 -6.51 -7.98
N ILE A 30 -7.64 -6.84 -8.24
CA ILE A 30 -8.25 -8.14 -7.94
C ILE A 30 -8.93 -8.64 -9.23
N ASP A 31 -9.12 -9.95 -9.35
CA ASP A 31 -9.79 -10.59 -10.50
C ASP A 31 -9.14 -10.25 -11.86
N GLY A 32 -7.81 -10.00 -11.83
CA GLY A 32 -6.99 -9.71 -13.01
C GLY A 32 -6.89 -8.22 -13.35
N ASP A 33 -7.99 -7.48 -13.44
CA ASP A 33 -8.05 -6.12 -13.98
C ASP A 33 -8.89 -5.12 -13.16
N ALA A 34 -9.56 -5.56 -12.10
CA ALA A 34 -10.40 -4.66 -11.29
C ALA A 34 -9.56 -3.91 -10.27
N LYS A 35 -9.49 -2.58 -10.40
CA LYS A 35 -8.62 -1.73 -9.58
C LYS A 35 -9.15 -1.61 -8.15
N LEU A 36 -8.33 -2.01 -7.18
CA LEU A 36 -8.66 -2.00 -5.76
C LEU A 36 -8.16 -0.73 -5.05
N SER A 37 -7.06 -0.15 -5.53
CA SER A 37 -6.46 1.03 -4.90
C SER A 37 -6.08 2.11 -5.90
N VAL A 38 -5.93 3.32 -5.40
CA VAL A 38 -5.25 4.43 -6.08
C VAL A 38 -4.07 4.88 -5.24
N SER A 39 -2.95 5.21 -5.87
CA SER A 39 -1.82 5.79 -5.18
C SER A 39 -1.23 6.93 -5.99
N ILE A 40 -0.71 7.93 -5.29
CA ILE A 40 0.10 8.99 -5.88
C ILE A 40 1.17 9.40 -4.90
N ALA A 41 2.33 9.78 -5.42
CA ALA A 41 3.40 10.32 -4.63
C ALA A 41 4.03 11.52 -5.33
N THR A 42 4.33 12.55 -4.55
CA THR A 42 4.84 13.83 -5.04
C THR A 42 5.78 14.46 -4.01
N ALA A 43 6.45 15.54 -4.39
CA ALA A 43 7.27 16.34 -3.49
C ALA A 43 6.68 17.75 -3.33
N SER A 44 6.72 18.26 -2.10
CA SER A 44 6.60 19.69 -1.82
C SER A 44 8.00 20.31 -1.74
N PRO A 45 8.11 21.63 -1.56
CA PRO A 45 9.41 22.29 -1.37
C PRO A 45 10.24 21.74 -0.19
N VAL A 46 9.60 21.10 0.80
CA VAL A 46 10.27 20.68 2.05
C VAL A 46 10.01 19.23 2.45
N SER A 47 9.21 18.48 1.69
CA SER A 47 8.80 17.12 2.07
C SER A 47 8.38 16.27 0.88
N VAL A 48 8.25 14.97 1.11
CA VAL A 48 7.62 14.03 0.18
C VAL A 48 6.25 13.65 0.72
N LEU A 49 5.24 13.64 -0.16
CA LEU A 49 3.87 13.31 0.18
C LEU A 49 3.43 12.07 -0.58
N ILE A 50 2.72 11.19 0.10
CA ILE A 50 2.11 10.00 -0.48
C ILE A 50 0.63 10.04 -0.10
N HIS A 51 -0.25 9.89 -1.09
CA HIS A 51 -1.66 9.62 -0.87
C HIS A 51 -1.96 8.23 -1.41
N TRP A 52 -2.68 7.45 -0.60
CA TRP A 52 -3.16 6.14 -0.99
C TRP A 52 -4.62 5.99 -0.57
N GLY A 53 -5.42 5.50 -1.50
CA GLY A 53 -6.83 5.18 -1.30
C GLY A 53 -7.06 3.71 -1.60
N LEU A 54 -7.81 3.05 -0.73
CA LEU A 54 -8.25 1.67 -0.91
C LEU A 54 -9.77 1.65 -1.00
N ASN A 55 -10.31 1.03 -2.04
CA ASN A 55 -11.75 0.99 -2.26
C ASN A 55 -12.41 0.04 -1.26
N ILE A 56 -13.34 0.58 -0.47
CA ILE A 56 -14.23 -0.23 0.40
C ILE A 56 -15.50 -0.57 -0.37
N ASP A 57 -16.15 0.47 -0.90
CA ASP A 57 -17.23 0.42 -1.88
C ASP A 57 -16.72 1.02 -3.20
N PRO A 58 -16.75 0.28 -4.33
CA PRO A 58 -16.30 0.78 -5.63
C PRO A 58 -17.38 1.56 -6.39
N SER A 59 -18.57 1.77 -5.81
CA SER A 59 -19.69 2.46 -6.46
C SER A 59 -19.30 3.87 -6.90
N GLY A 60 -19.59 4.20 -8.17
CA GLY A 60 -19.25 5.50 -8.76
C GLY A 60 -17.82 5.64 -9.27
N ALA A 61 -16.99 4.59 -9.18
CA ALA A 61 -15.66 4.61 -9.80
C ALA A 61 -15.76 4.75 -11.33
N PRO A 62 -14.95 5.63 -11.97
CA PRO A 62 -14.99 5.87 -13.41
C PRO A 62 -14.32 4.76 -14.25
N VAL A 63 -13.73 3.76 -13.59
CA VAL A 63 -13.04 2.62 -14.17
C VAL A 63 -13.52 1.35 -13.49
N LYS A 64 -13.19 0.18 -14.08
CA LYS A 64 -13.47 -1.11 -13.43
C LYS A 64 -12.74 -1.18 -12.08
N ALA A 65 -13.50 -1.12 -11.00
CA ALA A 65 -12.99 -1.12 -9.64
C ALA A 65 -13.54 -2.30 -8.82
N ALA A 66 -12.71 -2.80 -7.92
CA ALA A 66 -13.10 -3.74 -6.87
C ALA A 66 -13.11 -3.01 -5.53
N GLY A 67 -13.90 -3.50 -4.58
CA GLY A 67 -13.90 -3.01 -3.20
C GLY A 67 -13.95 -4.14 -2.19
N LEU A 68 -13.48 -3.85 -0.98
CA LEU A 68 -13.32 -4.84 0.08
C LEU A 68 -14.65 -5.42 0.60
N GLU A 69 -15.76 -4.67 0.55
CA GLU A 69 -17.07 -5.19 1.04
C GLU A 69 -17.54 -6.42 0.24
N ARG A 70 -17.31 -6.42 -1.07
CA ARG A 70 -17.65 -7.56 -1.94
C ARG A 70 -16.85 -8.82 -1.60
N LEU A 71 -15.76 -8.67 -0.86
CA LEU A 71 -14.87 -9.74 -0.41
C LEU A 71 -15.20 -10.19 1.02
N GLY A 72 -16.31 -9.70 1.59
CA GLY A 72 -16.80 -10.08 2.91
C GLY A 72 -16.13 -9.35 4.08
N TRP A 73 -15.27 -8.37 3.81
CA TRP A 73 -14.66 -7.55 4.86
C TRP A 73 -15.67 -6.55 5.42
N LYS A 74 -15.71 -6.43 6.75
CA LYS A 74 -16.48 -5.39 7.44
C LYS A 74 -15.52 -4.32 7.94
N ASN A 75 -16.07 -3.27 8.54
CA ASN A 75 -15.30 -2.14 9.05
C ASN A 75 -14.21 -2.56 10.06
N ALA A 76 -14.45 -3.62 10.84
CA ALA A 76 -13.47 -4.10 11.81
C ALA A 76 -12.22 -4.68 11.13
N GLU A 77 -12.40 -5.48 10.08
CA GLU A 77 -11.32 -6.07 9.29
C GLU A 77 -10.53 -5.00 8.54
N VAL A 78 -11.23 -4.01 7.95
CA VAL A 78 -10.60 -2.86 7.28
C VAL A 78 -9.71 -2.08 8.25
N LEU A 79 -10.20 -1.80 9.47
CA LEU A 79 -9.43 -1.07 10.47
C LEU A 79 -8.24 -1.89 10.99
N ALA A 80 -8.42 -3.20 11.19
CA ALA A 80 -7.36 -4.10 11.61
C ALA A 80 -6.24 -4.16 10.56
N PHE A 81 -6.62 -4.27 9.28
CA PHE A 81 -5.70 -4.21 8.15
C PHE A 81 -4.95 -2.89 8.10
N ALA A 82 -5.65 -1.75 8.18
CA ALA A 82 -5.03 -0.43 8.11
C ALA A 82 -4.01 -0.23 9.23
N LYS A 83 -4.34 -0.62 10.47
CA LYS A 83 -3.41 -0.57 11.61
C LYS A 83 -2.18 -1.42 11.34
N LYS A 84 -2.35 -2.68 10.93
CA LYS A 84 -1.25 -3.59 10.65
C LYS A 84 -0.32 -3.07 9.55
N LEU A 85 -0.89 -2.55 8.46
CA LEU A 85 -0.15 -1.96 7.35
C LEU A 85 0.67 -0.74 7.79
N LEU A 86 0.05 0.19 8.51
CA LEU A 86 0.73 1.40 8.97
C LEU A 86 1.83 1.08 9.99
N THR A 87 1.60 0.13 10.90
CA THR A 87 2.63 -0.33 11.85
C THR A 87 3.85 -0.90 11.12
N HIS A 88 3.65 -1.84 10.20
CA HIS A 88 4.77 -2.41 9.44
C HIS A 88 5.47 -1.38 8.56
N TYR A 89 4.74 -0.42 7.99
CA TYR A 89 5.36 0.63 7.20
C TYR A 89 6.24 1.57 8.06
N ILE A 90 5.81 1.89 9.28
CA ILE A 90 6.65 2.67 10.23
C ILE A 90 7.91 1.88 10.58
N GLU A 91 7.77 0.60 10.92
CA GLU A 91 8.89 -0.29 11.24
C GLU A 91 9.89 -0.36 10.08
N GLU A 92 9.40 -0.60 8.86
CA GLU A 92 10.22 -0.66 7.64
C GLU A 92 11.00 0.64 7.41
N LEU A 93 10.36 1.80 7.58
CA LEU A 93 11.03 3.10 7.40
C LEU A 93 12.13 3.33 8.44
N GLU A 94 11.91 2.94 9.70
CA GLU A 94 12.94 3.04 10.75
C GLU A 94 14.09 2.05 10.51
N GLU A 95 13.79 0.83 10.07
CA GLU A 95 14.82 -0.16 9.73
C GLU A 95 15.69 0.31 8.56
N ILE A 96 15.08 0.87 7.50
CA ILE A 96 15.80 1.46 6.37
C ILE A 96 16.72 2.58 6.85
N ARG A 97 16.21 3.51 7.67
CA ARG A 97 16.99 4.62 8.22
C ARG A 97 18.19 4.12 9.00
N VAL A 98 17.99 3.13 9.87
CA VAL A 98 19.06 2.53 10.67
C VAL A 98 20.07 1.80 9.79
N ALA A 99 19.61 1.06 8.78
CA ALA A 99 20.48 0.33 7.86
C ALA A 99 21.40 1.27 7.06
N GLN A 100 20.88 2.42 6.62
CA GLN A 100 21.65 3.46 5.93
C GLN A 100 22.81 4.01 6.79
N CYS A 101 22.69 3.97 8.12
CA CYS A 101 23.72 4.44 9.05
C CYS A 101 24.75 3.37 9.45
N LYS A 102 24.55 2.09 9.07
CA LYS A 102 25.41 0.97 9.49
C LYS A 102 26.51 0.61 8.49
N VAL A 103 26.50 1.24 7.32
CA VAL A 103 27.42 0.93 6.22
C VAL A 103 28.39 2.08 5.98
N ARG A 104 29.63 1.76 5.60
CA ARG A 104 30.60 2.77 5.16
C ARG A 104 30.35 3.12 3.70
N PRO A 105 30.49 4.40 3.30
CA PRO A 105 30.51 4.76 1.89
C PRO A 105 31.59 3.98 1.14
N VAL A 106 31.25 3.49 -0.04
CA VAL A 106 32.24 2.93 -0.97
C VAL A 106 32.80 4.08 -1.79
N SER A 107 34.12 4.16 -1.88
CA SER A 107 34.84 5.09 -2.76
C SER A 107 35.21 4.34 -4.04
N ASP A 108 35.22 5.03 -5.17
CA ASP A 108 35.82 4.52 -6.41
C ASP A 108 37.34 4.33 -6.27
#